data_AF-A0A377BKM5-F1
#
_entry.id   AF-A0A377BKM5-F1
#
_cell.length_a   1.000
_cell.length_b   1.000
_cell.length_c   1.000
_cell.angle_alpha   90.00
_cell.angle_beta   90.00
_cell.angle_gamma   90.00
#
_symmetry.space_group_name_H-M   'P 1'
#
loop_
_entity.id
_entity.type
_entity.pdbx_description
1 polymer ?
#
loop_
_entity_poly.entity_id
_entity_poly.type
_entity_poly.pdbx_seq_one_letter_code
_entity_poly.pdbx_strand_id
1 'polypeptide(L)'
;MLVRWKTPVIQGGTVILLSPTSADENFVVEEDRAPVELTGSVALLDGASMIIGYGADLQQSTITVQQGGVLILDGSTVKGDSVTFSVGNINLNGGKLWLITGAATHVQLKVKRLRGEGAICLQTSAKEISPDFINVKGEVTGDIHVEITDASRQTLCNALKLQPDEDGIGATLQPA
;
A
#
# COMPACT_ATOMS: atom_id res chain seq x y z
N MET A 1 -15.61 8.55 -14.87
CA MET A 1 -14.54 9.44 -15.38
C MET A 1 -13.23 8.69 -15.27
N LEU A 2 -12.64 8.28 -16.39
CA LEU A 2 -11.38 7.52 -16.41
C LEU A 2 -10.21 8.50 -16.41
N VAL A 3 -9.45 8.56 -15.31
CA VAL A 3 -8.26 9.40 -15.22
C VAL A 3 -7.04 8.56 -15.52
N ARG A 4 -6.44 8.72 -16.70
CA ARG A 4 -5.19 8.04 -17.08
C ARG A 4 -4.02 8.99 -16.95
N TRP A 5 -3.08 8.64 -16.08
CA TRP A 5 -1.79 9.32 -16.00
C TRP A 5 -0.77 8.51 -16.79
N LYS A 6 0.15 9.18 -17.49
CA LYS A 6 1.26 8.51 -18.16
C LYS A 6 2.55 9.19 -17.73
N THR A 7 3.35 8.46 -16.93
CA THR A 7 4.71 8.85 -16.54
C THR A 7 4.88 10.19 -15.77
N PRO A 8 4.02 10.56 -14.80
CA PRO A 8 4.28 11.75 -13.99
C PRO A 8 5.48 11.56 -13.05
N VAL A 9 6.25 12.63 -12.90
CA VAL A 9 7.21 12.82 -11.80
C VAL A 9 6.58 13.81 -10.83
N ILE A 10 6.39 13.41 -9.58
CA ILE A 10 5.87 14.27 -8.52
C ILE A 10 7.06 14.68 -7.66
N GLN A 11 7.37 15.98 -7.66
CA GLN A 11 8.51 16.56 -6.95
C GLN A 11 8.01 17.66 -6.03
N GLY A 12 8.04 17.40 -4.73
CA GLY A 12 7.41 18.26 -3.72
C GLY A 12 5.88 18.29 -3.84
N GLY A 13 5.19 18.32 -2.71
CA GLY A 13 3.73 18.42 -2.65
C GLY A 13 2.98 17.07 -2.67
N THR A 14 1.66 17.15 -2.77
CA THR A 14 0.77 15.99 -2.57
C THR A 14 -0.18 15.83 -3.76
N VAL A 15 -0.27 14.61 -4.29
CA VAL A 15 -1.31 14.19 -5.24
C VAL A 15 -2.29 13.27 -4.53
N ILE A 16 -3.59 13.53 -4.67
CA ILE A 16 -4.64 12.71 -4.09
C ILE A 16 -5.49 12.13 -5.23
N LEU A 17 -5.56 10.81 -5.32
CA LEU A 17 -6.44 10.05 -6.21
C LEU A 17 -7.50 9.36 -5.35
N LEU A 18 -8.73 9.87 -5.38
CA LEU A 18 -9.85 9.26 -4.67
C LEU A 18 -10.74 8.53 -5.67
N SER A 19 -10.92 7.23 -5.47
CA SER A 19 -12.05 6.49 -5.99
C SER A 19 -13.27 6.77 -5.11
N PRO A 20 -14.46 7.02 -5.68
CA PRO A 20 -15.68 7.02 -4.88
C PRO A 20 -15.92 5.59 -4.38
N THR A 21 -15.56 5.29 -3.14
CA THR A 21 -16.09 4.10 -2.46
C THR A 21 -17.54 4.41 -2.10
N SER A 22 -18.47 3.58 -2.56
CA SER A 22 -19.86 3.65 -2.11
C SER A 22 -19.91 3.56 -0.58
N ALA A 23 -20.68 4.43 0.07
CA ALA A 23 -20.92 4.40 1.51
C ALA A 23 -21.91 3.27 1.93
N ASP A 24 -22.37 2.48 0.96
CA ASP A 24 -23.34 1.39 1.17
C ASP A 24 -22.72 0.24 1.97
N GLU A 25 -23.48 -0.25 2.95
CA GLU A 25 -23.13 -1.41 3.78
C GLU A 25 -23.09 -2.72 2.98
N ASN A 26 -23.67 -2.74 1.77
CA ASN A 26 -23.66 -3.88 0.86
C ASN A 26 -22.61 -3.75 -0.26
N PHE A 27 -21.72 -2.75 -0.21
CA PHE A 27 -20.73 -2.56 -1.25
C PHE A 27 -19.62 -3.63 -1.16
N VAL A 28 -19.71 -4.65 -2.02
CA VAL A 28 -18.68 -5.66 -2.22
C VAL A 28 -17.75 -5.19 -3.33
N VAL A 29 -16.56 -4.70 -2.96
CA VAL A 29 -15.58 -4.07 -3.89
C VAL A 29 -15.06 -5.04 -4.97
N GLU A 30 -15.31 -6.35 -4.83
CA GLU A 30 -14.87 -7.34 -5.83
C GLU A 30 -15.56 -7.18 -7.19
N GLU A 31 -16.79 -6.64 -7.24
CA GLU A 31 -17.58 -6.58 -8.49
C GLU A 31 -17.67 -5.17 -9.10
N ASP A 32 -17.48 -4.11 -8.33
CA ASP A 32 -17.72 -2.72 -8.75
C ASP A 32 -16.44 -1.87 -8.61
N ARG A 33 -15.45 -2.15 -9.47
CA ARG A 33 -14.18 -1.42 -9.50
C ARG A 33 -14.43 0.05 -9.86
N ALA A 34 -13.90 0.95 -9.04
CA ALA A 34 -14.06 2.39 -9.23
C ALA A 34 -13.41 2.88 -10.55
N PRO A 35 -13.88 4.01 -11.14
CA PRO A 35 -13.48 4.45 -12.48
C PRO A 35 -12.05 5.02 -12.58
N VAL A 36 -11.19 4.82 -11.58
CA VAL A 36 -9.83 5.41 -11.53
C VAL A 36 -8.80 4.32 -11.82
N GLU A 37 -8.07 4.48 -12.93
CA GLU A 37 -7.05 3.55 -13.40
C GLU A 37 -5.70 4.28 -13.47
N LEU A 38 -4.72 3.84 -12.68
CA LEU A 38 -3.34 4.30 -12.82
C LEU A 38 -2.57 3.33 -13.71
N THR A 39 -2.09 3.83 -14.86
CA THR A 39 -1.23 3.06 -15.76
C THR A 39 0.12 3.74 -15.93
N GLY A 40 1.15 2.98 -16.29
CA GLY A 40 2.49 3.53 -16.51
C GLY A 40 3.24 3.82 -15.20
N SER A 41 4.34 4.58 -15.29
CA SER A 41 5.23 4.80 -14.14
C SER A 41 4.91 6.09 -13.38
N VAL A 42 5.12 6.12 -12.07
CA VAL A 42 5.09 7.35 -11.26
C VAL A 42 6.34 7.37 -10.39
N ALA A 43 6.98 8.52 -10.25
CA ALA A 43 8.09 8.71 -9.32
C ALA A 43 7.73 9.77 -8.27
N LEU A 44 7.91 9.45 -6.98
CA LEU A 44 7.72 10.35 -5.84
C LEU A 44 9.10 10.79 -5.32
N LEU A 45 9.40 12.08 -5.39
CA LEU A 45 10.69 12.69 -5.06
C LEU A 45 10.55 13.78 -3.98
N ASP A 46 11.64 14.08 -3.27
CA ASP A 46 11.80 15.30 -2.47
C ASP A 46 10.64 15.59 -1.49
N GLY A 47 10.24 14.59 -0.71
CA GLY A 47 9.12 14.75 0.23
C GLY A 47 7.72 14.66 -0.39
N ALA A 48 7.62 14.34 -1.68
CA ALA A 48 6.34 14.17 -2.37
C ALA A 48 5.52 13.05 -1.74
N SER A 49 4.21 13.30 -1.65
CA SER A 49 3.24 12.31 -1.18
C SER A 49 2.21 12.01 -2.27
N MET A 50 1.83 10.75 -2.40
CA MET A 50 0.72 10.33 -3.23
C MET A 50 -0.25 9.52 -2.39
N ILE A 51 -1.51 9.94 -2.35
CA ILE A 51 -2.58 9.28 -1.60
C ILE A 51 -3.55 8.67 -2.59
N ILE A 52 -3.79 7.36 -2.49
CA ILE A 52 -4.70 6.63 -3.35
C ILE A 52 -5.76 5.97 -2.48
N GLY A 53 -7.01 6.39 -2.63
CA GLY A 53 -8.16 5.77 -1.97
C GLY A 53 -8.43 4.35 -2.50
N TYR A 54 -9.04 3.53 -1.64
CA TYR A 54 -9.37 2.14 -1.96
C TYR A 54 -10.31 2.01 -3.15
N GLY A 55 -10.07 1.03 -4.01
CA GLY A 55 -10.87 0.74 -5.21
C GLY A 55 -10.29 1.27 -6.53
N ALA A 56 -9.20 2.05 -6.51
CA ALA A 56 -8.45 2.39 -7.72
C ALA A 56 -7.76 1.15 -8.32
N ASP A 57 -7.78 1.01 -9.65
CA ASP A 57 -7.02 -0.04 -10.35
C ASP A 57 -5.59 0.44 -10.61
N LEU A 58 -4.64 -0.17 -9.92
CA LEU A 58 -3.21 0.15 -10.00
C LEU A 58 -2.40 -0.98 -10.64
N GLN A 59 -3.02 -2.03 -11.18
CA GLN A 59 -2.34 -3.27 -11.59
C GLN A 59 -1.40 -3.08 -12.79
N GLN A 60 -1.60 -2.02 -13.58
CA GLN A 60 -0.76 -1.64 -14.72
C GLN A 60 0.19 -0.48 -14.40
N SER A 61 0.35 -0.14 -13.11
CA SER A 61 1.23 0.93 -12.65
C SER A 61 2.63 0.42 -12.27
N THR A 62 3.60 1.33 -12.25
CA THR A 62 4.91 1.15 -11.62
C THR A 62 5.22 2.38 -10.79
N ILE A 63 5.15 2.29 -9.46
CA ILE A 63 5.37 3.43 -8.58
C ILE A 63 6.77 3.30 -7.97
N THR A 64 7.59 4.34 -8.12
CA THR A 64 8.91 4.45 -7.52
C THR A 64 8.87 5.49 -6.42
N VAL A 65 9.18 5.09 -5.19
CA VAL A 65 9.16 5.95 -4.02
C VAL A 65 10.60 6.17 -3.56
N GLN A 66 11.11 7.38 -3.77
CA GLN A 66 12.48 7.75 -3.46
C GLN A 66 12.60 8.19 -2.00
N GLN A 67 13.81 8.37 -1.52
CA GLN A 67 14.05 8.82 -0.14
C GLN A 67 13.25 10.09 0.18
N GLY A 68 12.54 10.06 1.31
CA GLY A 68 11.63 11.13 1.73
C GLY A 68 10.25 11.12 1.05
N GLY A 69 10.10 10.42 -0.07
CA GLY A 69 8.81 10.22 -0.75
C GLY A 69 7.89 9.24 0.01
N VAL A 70 6.58 9.45 -0.14
CA VAL A 70 5.55 8.67 0.56
C VAL A 70 4.43 8.26 -0.39
N LEU A 71 4.22 6.96 -0.57
CA LEU A 71 3.00 6.42 -1.17
C LEU A 71 2.03 6.03 -0.05
N ILE A 72 0.76 6.43 -0.13
CA ILE A 72 -0.29 6.08 0.82
C ILE A 72 -1.41 5.38 0.05
N LEU A 73 -1.73 4.15 0.46
CA LEU A 73 -2.91 3.41 0.02
C LEU A 73 -3.92 3.43 1.16
N ASP A 74 -5.03 4.13 0.95
CA ASP A 74 -6.01 4.43 2.00
C ASP A 74 -7.27 3.58 1.85
N GLY A 75 -7.35 2.54 2.68
CA GLY A 75 -8.50 1.67 2.88
C GLY A 75 -9.21 1.91 4.21
N SER A 76 -9.06 3.09 4.81
CA SER A 76 -9.71 3.43 6.09
C SER A 76 -11.23 3.39 6.05
N THR A 77 -11.83 3.58 4.86
CA THR A 77 -13.28 3.55 4.65
C THR A 77 -13.85 2.15 4.40
N VAL A 78 -12.98 1.14 4.21
CA VAL A 78 -13.43 -0.23 3.95
C VAL A 78 -14.05 -0.80 5.21
N LYS A 79 -15.30 -1.24 5.10
CA LYS A 79 -16.01 -1.95 6.16
C LYS A 79 -15.66 -3.44 6.11
N GLY A 80 -15.49 -4.05 7.27
CA GLY A 80 -15.17 -5.47 7.43
C GLY A 80 -13.74 -5.73 7.90
N ASP A 81 -13.42 -7.01 8.08
CA ASP A 81 -12.18 -7.43 8.73
C ASP A 81 -11.00 -7.56 7.76
N SER A 82 -11.24 -7.41 6.45
CA SER A 82 -10.25 -7.65 5.40
C SER A 82 -10.13 -6.49 4.41
N VAL A 83 -8.90 -6.12 4.06
CA VAL A 83 -8.59 -5.10 3.04
C VAL A 83 -7.50 -5.63 2.12
N THR A 84 -7.73 -5.58 0.80
CA THR A 84 -6.73 -6.01 -0.20
C THR A 84 -6.35 -4.86 -1.13
N PHE A 85 -5.11 -4.41 -1.05
CA PHE A 85 -4.54 -3.45 -1.99
C PHE A 85 -3.88 -4.20 -3.15
N SER A 86 -4.17 -3.81 -4.40
CA SER A 86 -3.58 -4.44 -5.59
C SER A 86 -2.83 -3.41 -6.42
N VAL A 87 -1.52 -3.58 -6.56
CA VAL A 87 -0.62 -2.68 -7.30
C VAL A 87 0.19 -3.47 -8.33
N GLY A 88 0.57 -2.83 -9.44
CA GLY A 88 1.47 -3.43 -10.42
C GLY A 88 2.86 -3.64 -9.84
N ASN A 89 3.74 -2.65 -10.00
CA ASN A 89 5.09 -2.70 -9.44
C ASN A 89 5.30 -1.57 -8.43
N ILE A 90 6.03 -1.86 -7.36
CA ILE A 90 6.49 -0.87 -6.38
C ILE A 90 8.01 -0.98 -6.26
N ASN A 91 8.70 0.14 -6.45
CA ASN A 91 10.14 0.27 -6.19
C ASN A 91 10.32 1.21 -5.01
N LEU A 92 10.87 0.71 -3.91
CA LEU A 92 11.28 1.52 -2.76
C LEU A 92 12.77 1.83 -2.89
N ASN A 93 13.13 3.12 -2.92
CA ASN A 93 14.51 3.59 -2.96
C ASN A 93 14.77 4.51 -1.75
N GLY A 94 14.63 3.97 -0.54
CA GLY A 94 14.64 4.69 0.73
C GLY A 94 13.32 5.36 1.11
N GLY A 95 12.26 5.15 0.32
CA GLY A 95 10.93 5.73 0.52
C GLY A 95 10.02 4.89 1.43
N LYS A 96 8.82 5.40 1.71
CA LYS A 96 7.82 4.72 2.54
C LYS A 96 6.52 4.43 1.78
N LEU A 97 5.96 3.25 2.02
CA LEU A 97 4.59 2.87 1.65
C LEU A 97 3.74 2.80 2.92
N TRP A 98 2.68 3.61 3.00
CA TRP A 98 1.68 3.50 4.05
C TRP A 98 0.46 2.74 3.55
N LEU A 99 0.04 1.74 4.32
CA LEU A 99 -1.25 1.10 4.20
C LEU A 99 -2.10 1.61 5.37
N ILE A 100 -3.19 2.32 5.08
CA ILE A 100 -4.09 2.82 6.12
C ILE A 100 -5.36 2.00 6.09
N THR A 101 -5.74 1.44 7.23
CA THR A 101 -6.98 0.68 7.38
C THR A 101 -7.76 1.16 8.61
N GLY A 102 -9.07 0.90 8.60
CA GLY A 102 -9.91 1.08 9.78
C GLY A 102 -9.71 -0.09 10.76
N ALA A 103 -10.81 -0.78 11.08
CA ALA A 103 -10.80 -1.90 12.02
C ALA A 103 -10.33 -3.24 11.42
N ALA A 104 -9.84 -3.26 10.18
CA ALA A 104 -9.46 -4.48 9.49
C ALA A 104 -8.27 -5.18 10.17
N THR A 105 -8.42 -6.47 10.40
CA THR A 105 -7.41 -7.35 11.03
C THR A 105 -6.66 -8.21 10.01
N HIS A 106 -7.09 -8.22 8.75
CA HIS A 106 -6.46 -8.95 7.64
C HIS A 106 -6.19 -8.00 6.47
N VAL A 107 -4.94 -7.55 6.35
CA VAL A 107 -4.48 -6.63 5.31
C VAL A 107 -3.60 -7.40 4.34
N GLN A 108 -3.93 -7.32 3.05
CA GLN A 108 -3.13 -7.93 2.00
C GLN A 108 -2.65 -6.87 1.01
N LEU A 109 -1.35 -6.85 0.76
CA LEU A 109 -0.75 -6.10 -0.34
C LEU A 109 -0.41 -7.09 -1.45
N LYS A 110 -1.21 -7.10 -2.52
CA LYS A 110 -0.91 -7.82 -3.76
C LYS A 110 -0.12 -6.91 -4.69
N VAL A 111 1.07 -7.36 -5.07
CA VAL A 111 1.93 -6.71 -6.06
C VAL A 111 2.27 -7.71 -7.17
N LYS A 112 2.59 -7.24 -8.37
CA LYS A 112 3.39 -8.05 -9.31
C LYS A 112 4.81 -8.13 -8.81
N ARG A 113 5.39 -6.97 -8.44
CA ARG A 113 6.74 -6.88 -7.86
C ARG A 113 6.86 -5.76 -6.84
N LEU A 114 7.49 -6.05 -5.71
CA LEU A 114 7.95 -5.10 -4.71
C LEU A 114 9.47 -5.25 -4.58
N ARG A 115 10.23 -4.18 -4.78
CA ARG A 115 11.69 -4.25 -4.68
C ARG A 115 12.38 -3.03 -4.09
N GLY A 116 13.60 -3.23 -3.64
CA GLY A 116 14.55 -2.18 -3.28
C GLY A 116 14.76 -2.07 -1.77
N GLU A 117 14.94 -0.86 -1.27
CA GLU A 117 15.17 -0.55 0.13
C GLU A 117 14.11 0.43 0.64
N GLY A 118 13.52 0.19 1.81
CA GLY A 118 12.55 1.13 2.38
C GLY A 118 11.68 0.52 3.48
N ALA A 119 10.53 1.14 3.70
CA ALA A 119 9.59 0.68 4.73
C ALA A 119 8.14 0.60 4.22
N ILE A 120 7.41 -0.40 4.72
CA ILE A 120 5.95 -0.46 4.68
C ILE A 120 5.44 -0.17 6.09
N CYS A 121 4.57 0.81 6.23
CA CYS A 121 3.93 1.17 7.49
C CYS A 121 2.44 0.83 7.40
N LEU A 122 1.96 -0.12 8.22
CA LEU A 122 0.54 -0.37 8.39
C LEU A 122 0.01 0.51 9.53
N GLN A 123 -0.87 1.45 9.21
CA GLN A 123 -1.64 2.21 10.21
C GLN A 123 -3.03 1.61 10.32
N THR A 124 -3.43 1.17 11.52
CA THR A 124 -4.73 0.53 11.75
C THR A 124 -5.43 1.08 13.00
N SER A 125 -6.75 0.98 13.04
CA SER A 125 -7.58 1.20 14.23
C SER A 125 -8.21 -0.09 14.77
N ALA A 126 -7.71 -1.25 14.36
CA ALA A 126 -8.12 -2.53 14.92
C ALA A 126 -7.83 -2.59 16.44
N LYS A 127 -8.70 -3.27 17.20
CA LYS A 127 -8.58 -3.34 18.66
C LYS A 127 -7.49 -4.29 19.12
N GLU A 128 -7.33 -5.38 18.40
CA GLU A 128 -6.25 -6.35 18.57
C GLU A 128 -5.29 -6.14 17.42
N ILE A 129 -3.98 -6.26 17.65
CA ILE A 129 -2.95 -5.96 16.66
C ILE A 129 -1.90 -7.07 16.71
N SER A 130 -1.62 -7.66 15.54
CA SER A 130 -0.68 -8.76 15.37
C SER A 130 0.20 -8.54 14.13
N PRO A 131 1.46 -9.00 14.12
CA PRO A 131 2.26 -9.12 12.90
C PRO A 131 1.54 -9.82 11.75
N ASP A 132 0.67 -10.79 12.05
CA ASP A 132 -0.07 -11.57 11.04
C ASP A 132 -1.13 -10.74 10.28
N PHE A 133 -1.32 -9.47 10.68
CA PHE A 133 -2.29 -8.58 10.07
C PHE A 133 -1.90 -8.16 8.66
N ILE A 134 -0.63 -8.26 8.28
CA ILE A 134 -0.19 -7.87 6.96
C ILE A 134 0.45 -9.05 6.24
N ASN A 135 -0.03 -9.29 5.03
CA ASN A 135 0.55 -10.26 4.11
C ASN A 135 0.89 -9.57 2.78
N VAL A 136 2.11 -9.80 2.28
CA VAL A 136 2.54 -9.31 0.97
C VAL A 136 2.60 -10.48 -0.01
N LYS A 137 1.88 -10.38 -1.12
CA LYS A 137 1.88 -11.38 -2.20
C LYS A 137 2.45 -10.80 -3.48
N GLY A 138 3.41 -11.49 -4.08
CA GLY A 138 4.07 -11.11 -5.33
C GLY A 138 5.58 -11.31 -5.27
N GLU A 139 6.30 -10.92 -6.33
CA GLU A 139 7.76 -11.00 -6.35
C GLU A 139 8.35 -9.94 -5.39
N VAL A 140 8.93 -10.36 -4.26
CA VAL A 140 9.55 -9.47 -3.28
C VAL A 140 11.07 -9.61 -3.31
N THR A 141 11.82 -8.50 -3.38
CA THR A 141 13.29 -8.53 -3.35
C THR A 141 13.87 -7.28 -2.67
N GLY A 142 14.99 -7.41 -1.95
CA GLY A 142 15.69 -6.29 -1.32
C GLY A 142 15.50 -6.22 0.20
N ASP A 143 15.72 -5.03 0.78
CA ASP A 143 15.73 -4.81 2.23
C ASP A 143 14.55 -3.93 2.64
N ILE A 144 13.44 -4.57 2.99
CA ILE A 144 12.18 -3.86 3.25
C ILE A 144 11.73 -4.17 4.68
N HIS A 145 11.63 -3.11 5.47
CA HIS A 145 11.13 -3.18 6.83
C HIS A 145 9.62 -2.94 6.87
N VAL A 146 8.97 -3.50 7.88
CA VAL A 146 7.54 -3.36 8.11
C VAL A 146 7.32 -2.90 9.54
N GLU A 147 6.51 -1.86 9.68
CA GLU A 147 6.10 -1.28 10.95
C GLU A 147 4.58 -1.31 11.04
N ILE A 148 4.02 -1.67 12.19
CA ILE A 148 2.58 -1.60 12.45
C ILE A 148 2.36 -0.55 13.52
N THR A 149 1.47 0.40 13.25
CA THR A 149 1.15 1.52 14.13
C THR A 149 -0.35 1.63 14.39
N ASP A 150 -0.72 2.22 15.52
CA ASP A 150 -2.09 2.64 15.78
C ASP A 150 -2.48 3.86 14.93
N ALA A 151 -3.71 4.34 15.09
CA ALA A 151 -4.20 5.57 14.45
C ALA A 151 -3.43 6.85 14.87
N SER A 152 -2.71 6.83 15.99
CA SER A 152 -1.85 7.93 16.45
C SER A 152 -0.40 7.83 15.92
N ARG A 153 -0.12 6.81 15.09
CA ARG A 153 1.21 6.47 14.55
C ARG A 153 2.22 6.08 15.61
N GLN A 154 1.76 5.62 16.77
CA GLN A 154 2.64 4.96 17.74
C GLN A 154 2.95 3.55 17.24
N THR A 155 4.23 3.19 17.23
CA THR A 155 4.68 1.85 16.88
C THR A 155 4.15 0.83 17.87
N LEU A 156 3.50 -0.21 17.36
CA LEU A 156 2.85 -1.25 18.15
C LEU A 156 3.55 -2.60 18.03
N CYS A 157 4.13 -2.87 16.87
CA CYS A 157 4.98 -4.03 16.64
C CYS A 157 6.40 -3.55 16.34
N ASN A 158 7.39 -4.27 16.88
CA ASN A 158 8.79 -4.04 16.54
C ASN A 158 8.98 -4.13 15.02
N ALA A 159 10.01 -3.47 14.50
CA ALA A 159 10.35 -3.55 13.08
C ALA A 159 10.47 -5.01 12.64
N LEU A 160 9.71 -5.37 11.62
CA LEU A 160 9.75 -6.68 10.98
C LEU A 160 10.48 -6.53 9.65
N LYS A 161 11.15 -7.57 9.20
CA LYS A 161 11.74 -7.62 7.86
C LYS A 161 10.90 -8.51 6.97
N LEU A 162 10.59 -8.04 5.77
CA LEU A 162 9.99 -8.88 4.74
C LEU A 162 11.05 -9.82 4.18
N GLN A 163 10.81 -11.11 4.34
CA GLN A 163 11.64 -12.17 3.78
C GLN A 163 10.87 -12.83 2.64
N PRO A 164 11.40 -12.82 1.40
CA PRO A 164 10.77 -13.49 0.28
C PRO A 164 10.56 -14.98 0.59
N ASP A 165 9.41 -15.51 0.20
CA ASP A 165 9.12 -16.93 0.35
C ASP A 165 9.98 -17.79 -0.60
N GLU A 166 10.16 -19.08 -0.30
CA GLU A 166 11.05 -19.96 -1.08
C GLU A 166 10.65 -20.09 -2.56
N ASP A 167 9.36 -19.97 -2.86
CA ASP A 167 8.81 -20.03 -4.22
C ASP A 167 8.94 -18.68 -4.98
N GLY A 168 9.41 -17.63 -4.30
CA GLY A 168 9.56 -16.29 -4.84
C GLY A 168 8.25 -15.53 -5.07
N ILE A 169 7.10 -16.07 -4.62
CA ILE A 169 5.77 -15.48 -4.80
C ILE A 169 5.11 -15.27 -3.44
N GLY A 170 5.59 -14.25 -2.74
CA GLY A 170 5.15 -13.89 -1.41
C GLY A 170 6.31 -13.41 -0.55
N ALA A 171 5.97 -12.90 0.62
CA ALA A 171 6.94 -12.66 1.66
C ALA A 171 6.29 -12.83 3.03
N THR A 172 7.04 -13.44 3.93
CA THR A 172 6.70 -13.57 5.33
C THR A 172 7.42 -12.52 6.16
N LEU A 173 6.80 -12.11 7.26
CA LEU A 173 7.41 -11.21 8.22
C LEU A 173 8.30 -12.00 9.17
N GLN A 174 9.54 -11.58 9.30
CA GLN A 174 10.46 -12.08 10.32
C GLN A 174 10.86 -10.94 11.25
N PRO A 175 11.22 -11.22 12.52
CA PRO A 175 11.85 -10.22 13.38
C PRO A 175 13.10 -9.63 12.68
N ALA A 176 13.22 -8.29 12.67
CA ALA A 176 14.37 -7.60 12.09
C ALA A 176 15.64 -7.72 12.96
#